data_AF-A0A0D2M387-F1
#
_entry.id   AF-A0A0D2M387-F1
#
_cell.length_a   1.000
_cell.length_b   1.000
_cell.length_c   1.000
_cell.angle_alpha   90.00
_cell.angle_beta   90.00
_cell.angle_gamma   90.00
#
_symmetry.space_group_name_H-M   'P 1'
#
loop_
_entity.id
_entity.type
_entity.pdbx_description
1 polymer ?
#
loop_
_entity_poly.entity_id
_entity_poly.type
_entity_poly.pdbx_seq_one_letter_code
_entity_poly.pdbx_strand_id
1 'polypeptide(L)'
;MGASFSSFETTHCLIDRKTGQRVPEPTPFTFSLRTALLYNTWFGRFLLKLPITWWLLTLQHKRIAKFANSPKSKSKIKSLIRSYCIGTEDSARPVEDFKTLQEFFTRKLKPGARPIAEPGNPNEAVHPADSRVVVFPSVSSAKKLCLE
;
A
#
# COMPACT_ATOMS: atom_id res chain seq x y z
N MET A 1 -24.81 -22.74 8.25
CA MET A 1 -24.32 -22.10 7.01
C MET A 1 -23.10 -21.25 7.37
N GLY A 2 -21.92 -21.86 7.38
CA GLY A 2 -20.68 -21.17 7.71
C GLY A 2 -20.16 -20.46 6.48
N ALA A 3 -20.21 -19.13 6.46
CA ALA A 3 -19.48 -18.36 5.46
C ALA A 3 -17.99 -18.52 5.75
N SER A 4 -17.30 -19.41 5.01
CA SER A 4 -15.85 -19.38 4.98
C SER A 4 -15.45 -18.09 4.26
N PHE A 5 -15.19 -17.04 5.03
CA PHE A 5 -14.59 -15.81 4.53
C PHE A 5 -13.17 -16.14 4.06
N SER A 6 -13.10 -16.57 2.81
CA SER A 6 -11.87 -16.77 2.08
C SER A 6 -11.26 -15.38 1.87
N SER A 7 -10.01 -15.19 2.30
CA SER A 7 -9.26 -13.94 2.11
C SER A 7 -9.21 -13.46 0.64
N PHE A 8 -9.50 -14.36 -0.30
CA PHE A 8 -9.58 -14.08 -1.73
C PHE A 8 -10.73 -13.16 -2.13
N GLU A 9 -11.84 -13.09 -1.39
CA GLU A 9 -12.97 -12.20 -1.73
C GLU A 9 -12.77 -10.76 -1.22
N THR A 10 -11.80 -10.57 -0.33
CA THR A 10 -11.63 -9.32 0.44
C THR A 10 -10.41 -8.51 0.04
N THR A 11 -9.47 -9.10 -0.71
CA THR A 11 -8.18 -8.51 -1.06
C THR A 11 -7.86 -8.69 -2.54
N HIS A 12 -7.06 -7.79 -3.11
CA HIS A 12 -6.59 -7.93 -4.48
C HIS A 12 -5.71 -9.18 -4.61
N CYS A 13 -6.03 -10.02 -5.61
CA CYS A 13 -5.23 -11.19 -5.93
C CYS A 13 -4.01 -10.78 -6.76
N LEU A 14 -2.83 -11.24 -6.36
CA LEU A 14 -1.58 -11.02 -7.07
C LEU A 14 -1.31 -12.21 -8.00
N ILE A 15 -0.69 -11.93 -9.14
CA ILE A 15 -0.19 -12.98 -10.02
C ILE A 15 1.32 -12.98 -9.90
N ASP A 16 1.90 -14.09 -9.46
CA ASP A 16 3.34 -14.28 -9.54
C ASP A 16 3.72 -14.46 -11.02
N ARG A 17 4.55 -13.54 -11.53
CA ARG A 17 4.97 -13.53 -12.94
C ARG A 17 5.73 -14.80 -13.34
N LYS A 18 6.50 -15.41 -12.43
CA LYS A 18 7.32 -16.59 -12.77
C LYS A 18 6.49 -17.86 -12.80
N THR A 19 5.59 -18.02 -11.84
CA THR A 19 4.81 -19.26 -11.67
C THR A 19 3.42 -19.19 -12.30
N GLY A 20 2.92 -17.99 -12.61
CA GLY A 20 1.55 -17.75 -13.08
C GLY A 20 0.48 -17.97 -12.00
N GLN A 21 0.90 -18.29 -10.76
CA GLN A 21 -0.03 -18.61 -9.69
C GLN A 21 -0.62 -17.37 -9.05
N ARG A 22 -1.87 -17.52 -8.62
CA ARG A 22 -2.62 -16.51 -7.89
C ARG A 22 -2.26 -16.57 -6.41
N VAL A 23 -1.65 -15.52 -5.90
CA VAL A 23 -1.21 -15.39 -4.52
C VAL A 23 -2.00 -14.28 -3.83
N PRO A 24 -2.54 -14.50 -2.62
CA PRO A 24 -3.20 -13.44 -1.87
C PRO A 24 -2.18 -12.40 -1.39
N GLU A 25 -2.57 -11.13 -1.38
CA GLU A 25 -1.74 -10.10 -0.77
C GLU A 25 -1.77 -10.20 0.77
N PRO A 26 -0.60 -10.29 1.45
CA PRO A 26 -0.57 -10.27 2.89
C PRO A 26 -0.90 -8.86 3.39
N THR A 27 -2.15 -8.67 3.83
CA THR A 27 -2.60 -7.45 4.50
C THR A 27 -2.98 -7.74 5.94
N PRO A 28 -2.80 -6.79 6.88
CA PRO A 28 -3.29 -6.95 8.24
C PRO A 28 -4.79 -7.23 8.26
N PHE A 29 -5.24 -8.22 9.03
CA PHE A 29 -6.65 -8.64 9.08
C PHE A 29 -7.62 -7.47 9.37
N THR A 30 -7.24 -6.56 10.26
CA THR A 30 -8.03 -5.38 10.61
C THR A 30 -8.22 -4.44 9.42
N PHE A 31 -7.23 -4.34 8.53
CA PHE A 31 -7.33 -3.59 7.29
C PHE A 31 -8.31 -4.26 6.33
N SER A 32 -8.15 -5.57 6.09
CA SER A 32 -9.04 -6.33 5.20
C SER A 32 -10.49 -6.30 5.66
N LEU A 33 -10.75 -6.42 6.97
CA LEU A 33 -12.11 -6.37 7.51
C LEU A 33 -12.73 -4.98 7.32
N ARG A 34 -11.95 -3.92 7.58
CA ARG A 34 -12.42 -2.53 7.40
C ARG A 34 -12.76 -2.23 5.94
N THR A 35 -11.91 -2.66 5.01
CA THR A 35 -12.17 -2.47 3.58
C THR A 35 -13.35 -3.31 3.12
N ALA A 36 -13.50 -4.55 3.60
CA ALA A 36 -14.67 -5.38 3.34
C ALA A 36 -15.96 -4.69 3.77
N LEU A 37 -16.00 -4.19 5.00
CA LEU A 37 -17.19 -3.57 5.55
C LEU A 37 -17.54 -2.29 4.77
N LEU A 38 -16.54 -1.50 4.39
CA LEU A 38 -16.74 -0.23 3.70
C LEU A 38 -17.15 -0.41 2.22
N TYR A 39 -16.53 -1.35 1.50
CA TYR A 39 -16.71 -1.49 0.05
C TYR A 39 -17.59 -2.67 -0.38
N ASN A 40 -17.77 -3.70 0.44
CA ASN A 40 -18.56 -4.88 0.06
C ASN A 40 -19.97 -4.89 0.65
N THR A 41 -20.27 -4.02 1.63
CA THR A 41 -21.62 -3.92 2.20
C THR A 41 -22.42 -2.77 1.57
N TRP A 42 -23.73 -2.96 1.45
CA TRP A 42 -24.63 -1.91 0.92
C TRP A 42 -24.56 -0.64 1.78
N PHE A 43 -24.51 -0.79 3.11
CA PHE A 43 -24.46 0.30 4.06
C PHE A 43 -23.14 1.07 3.96
N GLY A 44 -22.00 0.38 3.83
CA GLY A 44 -20.70 1.03 3.61
C GLY A 44 -20.67 1.86 2.33
N ARG A 45 -21.18 1.29 1.22
CA ARG A 45 -21.31 2.01 -0.06
C ARG A 45 -22.25 3.21 0.03
N PHE A 46 -23.36 3.07 0.75
CA PHE A 46 -24.29 4.17 1.00
C PHE A 46 -23.61 5.29 1.80
N LEU A 47 -22.91 4.96 2.89
CA LEU A 47 -22.17 5.93 3.69
C LEU A 47 -21.17 6.71 2.83
N LEU A 48 -20.36 6.03 2.00
CA LEU A 48 -19.38 6.67 1.12
C LEU A 48 -19.98 7.71 0.15
N LYS A 49 -21.27 7.62 -0.18
CA LYS A 49 -21.97 8.59 -1.03
C LYS A 49 -22.41 9.85 -0.29
N LEU A 50 -22.44 9.83 1.05
CA LEU A 50 -22.86 10.99 1.83
C LEU A 50 -21.76 12.07 1.84
N PRO A 51 -22.08 13.35 1.62
CA PRO A 51 -21.07 14.42 1.54
C PRO A 51 -20.28 14.58 2.84
N ILE A 52 -20.89 14.26 4.00
CA ILE A 52 -20.21 14.30 5.30
C ILE A 52 -19.01 13.35 5.38
N THR A 53 -19.02 12.25 4.63
CA THR A 53 -17.89 11.30 4.64
C THR A 53 -16.63 11.91 4.07
N TRP A 54 -16.73 12.80 3.08
CA TRP A 54 -15.59 13.52 2.51
C TRP A 54 -14.89 14.37 3.58
N TRP A 55 -15.67 15.07 4.40
CA TRP A 55 -15.14 15.85 5.52
C TRP A 55 -14.52 14.96 6.59
N LEU A 56 -15.19 13.86 6.98
CA LEU A 56 -14.68 12.92 7.97
C LEU A 56 -13.36 12.26 7.52
N LEU A 57 -13.28 11.81 6.27
CA LEU A 57 -12.07 11.22 5.68
C LEU A 57 -10.95 12.26 5.58
N THR A 58 -11.26 13.50 5.23
CA THR A 58 -10.29 14.60 5.20
C THR A 58 -9.73 14.88 6.61
N LEU A 59 -10.58 14.95 7.62
CA LEU A 59 -10.16 15.12 9.00
C LEU A 59 -9.32 13.94 9.49
N GLN A 60 -9.73 12.71 9.17
CA GLN A 60 -8.99 11.50 9.51
C GLN A 60 -7.60 11.53 8.87
N HIS A 61 -7.50 11.90 7.59
CA HIS A 61 -6.23 12.02 6.87
C HIS A 61 -5.30 13.05 7.53
N LYS A 62 -5.80 14.25 7.84
CA LYS A 62 -5.03 15.29 8.54
C LYS A 62 -4.55 14.82 9.91
N ARG A 63 -5.38 14.08 10.66
CA ARG A 63 -5.00 13.51 11.97
C ARG A 63 -3.88 12.47 11.83
N ILE A 64 -3.98 11.57 10.84
CA ILE A 64 -2.95 10.56 10.57
C ILE A 64 -1.64 11.23 10.17
N ALA A 65 -1.68 12.21 9.27
CA ALA A 65 -0.49 12.95 8.84
C ALA A 65 0.17 13.70 10.02
N LYS A 66 -0.62 14.39 10.86
CA LYS A 66 -0.12 15.06 12.06
C LYS A 66 0.49 14.07 13.05
N PHE A 67 -0.14 12.92 13.24
CA PHE A 67 0.38 11.87 14.10
C PHE A 67 1.69 11.29 13.56
N ALA A 68 1.77 10.94 12.27
CA ALA A 68 2.96 10.36 11.63
C ALA A 68 4.19 11.27 11.70
N ASN A 69 3.98 12.60 11.70
CA ASN A 69 5.04 13.60 11.88
C ASN A 69 5.38 13.88 13.35
N SER A 70 4.63 13.34 14.32
CA SER A 70 4.88 13.56 15.75
C SER A 70 5.88 12.54 16.32
N PRO A 71 6.70 12.89 17.33
CA PRO A 71 7.61 11.94 17.98
C PRO A 71 6.92 10.71 18.59
N LYS A 72 5.65 10.86 19.01
CA LYS A 72 4.84 9.76 19.57
C LYS A 72 4.66 8.60 18.59
N SER A 73 4.74 8.88 17.28
CA SER A 73 4.60 7.87 16.23
C SER A 73 5.79 6.92 16.12
N LYS A 74 6.95 7.23 16.71
CA LYS A 74 8.13 6.35 16.71
C LYS A 74 7.82 4.94 17.22
N SER A 75 6.98 4.86 18.25
CA SER A 75 6.52 3.57 18.83
C SER A 75 5.81 2.66 17.83
N LYS A 76 5.24 3.22 16.74
CA LYS A 76 4.50 2.46 15.72
C LYS A 76 5.39 1.85 14.64
N ILE A 77 6.65 2.29 14.50
CA ILE A 77 7.54 1.83 13.43
C ILE A 77 7.74 0.29 13.50
N LYS A 78 8.07 -0.25 14.68
CA LYS A 78 8.27 -1.71 14.86
C LYS A 78 7.01 -2.52 14.58
N SER A 79 5.85 -2.00 14.96
CA SER A 79 4.55 -2.63 14.66
C SER A 79 4.25 -2.61 13.16
N LEU A 80 4.57 -1.50 12.47
CA LEU A 80 4.41 -1.39 11.02
C LEU A 80 5.29 -2.40 10.28
N ILE A 81 6.58 -2.49 10.64
CA ILE A 81 7.53 -3.44 10.04
C ILE A 81 7.01 -4.87 10.16
N ARG A 82 6.53 -5.26 11.36
CA ARG A 82 5.98 -6.60 11.59
C ARG A 82 4.70 -6.85 10.81
N SER A 83 3.80 -5.87 10.76
CA SER A 83 2.47 -6.05 10.16
C SER A 83 2.51 -6.13 8.63
N TYR A 84 3.48 -5.46 8.02
CA TYR A 84 3.65 -5.38 6.57
C TYR A 84 4.90 -6.10 6.05
N CYS A 85 5.60 -6.85 6.91
CA CYS A 85 6.82 -7.57 6.58
C CYS A 85 7.85 -6.71 5.83
N ILE A 86 8.09 -5.50 6.30
CA ILE A 86 8.94 -4.52 5.61
C ILE A 86 10.42 -4.91 5.77
N GLY A 87 11.14 -5.09 4.66
CA GLY A 87 12.59 -5.23 4.62
C GLY A 87 13.29 -3.94 5.09
N THR A 88 14.18 -4.06 6.07
CA THR A 88 14.94 -2.95 6.66
C THR A 88 16.43 -2.99 6.37
N GLU A 89 16.90 -4.11 5.82
CA GLU A 89 18.28 -4.40 5.43
C GLU A 89 18.85 -3.38 4.43
N ASP A 90 18.01 -2.89 3.52
CA ASP A 90 18.40 -1.91 2.50
C ASP A 90 18.35 -0.46 3.02
N SER A 91 17.90 -0.21 4.25
CA SER A 91 17.85 1.15 4.77
C SER A 91 19.25 1.70 5.05
N ALA A 92 19.46 2.98 4.72
CA ALA A 92 20.74 3.67 4.93
C ALA A 92 21.06 3.89 6.41
N ARG A 93 20.07 3.84 7.30
CA ARG A 93 20.22 4.02 8.76
C ARG A 93 19.39 2.97 9.51
N PRO A 94 19.80 2.57 10.73
CA PRO A 94 19.03 1.63 11.55
C PRO A 94 17.66 2.19 11.94
N VAL A 95 16.73 1.29 12.25
CA VAL A 95 15.32 1.61 12.56
C VAL A 95 15.21 2.49 13.82
N GLU A 96 16.15 2.34 14.74
CA GLU A 96 16.22 3.04 16.02
C GLU A 96 16.49 4.54 15.86
N ASP A 97 17.11 4.96 14.75
CA ASP A 97 17.53 6.35 14.51
C ASP A 97 16.38 7.26 14.08
N PHE A 98 15.29 6.68 13.55
CA PHE A 98 14.14 7.45 13.11
C PHE A 98 13.39 8.06 14.30
N LYS A 99 13.07 9.35 14.21
CA LYS A 99 12.37 10.11 15.26
C LYS A 99 10.86 10.07 15.08
N THR A 100 10.38 9.88 13.86
CA THR A 100 8.95 9.85 13.52
C THR A 100 8.65 8.74 12.52
N LEU A 101 7.39 8.32 12.46
CA LEU A 101 6.92 7.35 11.48
C LEU A 101 7.09 7.88 10.05
N GLN A 102 6.85 9.17 9.83
CA GLN A 102 7.05 9.79 8.52
C GLN A 102 8.51 9.70 8.07
N GLU A 103 9.47 9.94 8.98
CA GLU A 103 10.89 9.85 8.66
C GLU A 103 11.29 8.42 8.26
N PHE A 104 10.71 7.41 8.90
CA PHE A 104 10.88 6.00 8.51
C PHE A 104 10.19 5.69 7.16
N PHE A 105 9.01 6.26 6.92
CA PHE A 105 8.27 6.04 5.68
C PHE A 105 9.02 6.58 4.46
N THR A 106 9.70 7.72 4.60
CA THR A 106 10.56 8.30 3.54
C THR A 106 12.04 7.96 3.74
N ARG A 107 12.36 6.81 4.36
CA ARG A 107 13.74 6.40 4.61
C ARG A 107 14.54 6.30 3.31
N LYS A 108 15.79 6.74 3.36
CA LYS A 108 16.75 6.52 2.27
C LYS A 108 17.20 5.06 2.25
N LEU A 109 17.37 4.52 1.06
CA LEU A 109 18.02 3.22 0.86
C LEU A 109 19.55 3.41 0.76
N LYS A 110 20.29 2.32 0.98
CA LYS A 110 21.74 2.27 0.79
C LYS A 110 22.08 2.59 -0.67
N PRO A 111 23.16 3.34 -0.94
CA PRO A 111 23.67 3.51 -2.30
C PRO A 111 23.91 2.15 -2.95
N GLY A 112 23.50 2.01 -4.22
CA GLY A 112 23.65 0.76 -4.96
C GLY A 112 22.60 -0.32 -4.68
N ALA A 113 21.67 -0.13 -3.74
CA ALA A 113 20.62 -1.14 -3.46
C ALA A 113 19.65 -1.36 -4.65
N ARG A 114 19.55 -0.38 -5.55
CA ARG A 114 18.71 -0.42 -6.77
C ARG A 114 19.53 0.11 -7.96
N PRO A 115 20.39 -0.73 -8.57
CA PRO A 115 21.13 -0.32 -9.76
C PRO A 115 20.13 -0.06 -10.91
N ILE A 116 20.33 1.06 -11.62
CA ILE A 116 19.53 1.40 -12.80
C ILE A 116 20.08 0.60 -13.98
N ALA A 117 19.20 -0.16 -14.65
CA ALA A 117 19.56 -0.87 -15.87
C ALA A 117 19.81 0.14 -17.01
N GLU A 118 20.87 -0.09 -17.79
CA GLU A 118 21.28 0.70 -18.95
C GLU A 118 21.15 2.23 -18.79
N PRO A 119 21.92 2.85 -17.87
CA PRO A 119 21.83 4.28 -17.62
C PRO A 119 22.08 5.10 -18.89
N GLY A 120 21.10 5.93 -19.27
CA GLY A 120 21.21 6.82 -20.42
C GLY A 120 20.74 6.23 -21.76
N ASN A 121 20.29 4.98 -21.81
CA ASN A 121 19.66 4.43 -23.00
C ASN A 121 18.21 4.94 -23.12
N PRO A 122 17.85 5.76 -24.13
CA PRO A 122 16.50 6.27 -24.30
C PRO A 122 15.47 5.21 -24.74
N ASN A 123 15.93 4.02 -25.16
CA ASN A 123 15.08 2.93 -25.61
C ASN A 123 14.70 1.95 -24.49
N GLU A 124 15.29 2.09 -23.30
CA GLU A 124 15.01 1.23 -22.16
C GLU A 124 14.14 1.93 -21.12
N ALA A 125 13.16 1.20 -20.60
CA ALA A 125 12.26 1.69 -19.56
C ALA A 125 12.54 0.96 -18.25
N VAL A 126 12.88 1.73 -17.20
CA VAL A 126 13.05 1.21 -15.85
C VAL A 126 11.82 1.47 -15.00
N HIS A 127 11.59 0.59 -14.02
CA HIS A 127 10.48 0.75 -13.11
C HIS A 127 10.75 1.92 -12.14
N PRO A 128 9.77 2.82 -11.90
CA PRO A 128 10.02 4.05 -11.13
C PRO A 128 10.05 3.86 -9.60
N ALA A 129 9.50 2.75 -9.09
CA ALA A 129 9.37 2.51 -7.65
C ALA A 129 9.43 1.02 -7.26
N ASP A 130 9.72 0.69 -6.01
CA ASP A 130 9.51 -0.67 -5.52
C ASP A 130 8.00 -0.91 -5.32
N SER A 131 7.33 -1.57 -6.27
CA SER A 131 5.90 -1.82 -6.18
C SER A 131 5.48 -3.10 -6.91
N ARG A 132 4.20 -3.43 -6.76
CA ARG A 132 3.52 -4.35 -7.68
C ARG A 132 2.95 -3.55 -8.84
N VAL A 133 2.81 -4.19 -9.99
CA VAL A 133 2.31 -3.56 -11.21
C VAL A 133 0.98 -4.13 -11.62
N VAL A 134 0.09 -3.24 -12.05
CA VAL A 134 -1.11 -3.61 -12.80
C VAL A 134 -0.83 -3.27 -14.25
N VAL A 135 -0.91 -4.27 -15.13
CA VAL A 135 -0.59 -4.13 -16.55
C VAL A 135 -1.87 -4.23 -17.35
N PHE A 136 -2.06 -3.28 -18.27
CA PHE A 136 -3.16 -3.28 -19.21
C PHE A 136 -2.63 -3.54 -20.62
N PRO A 137 -3.36 -4.30 -21.46
CA PRO A 137 -2.93 -4.58 -22.84
C PRO A 137 -3.00 -3.35 -23.74
N SER A 138 -3.79 -2.32 -23.37
CA SER A 138 -3.92 -1.09 -24.14
C SER A 138 -4.23 0.11 -23.25
N VAL A 139 -3.94 1.31 -23.74
CA VAL A 139 -4.32 2.58 -23.10
C VAL A 139 -5.84 2.68 -22.95
N SER A 140 -6.59 2.20 -23.93
CA SER A 140 -8.06 2.18 -23.89
C SER A 140 -8.59 1.32 -22.75
N SER A 141 -7.94 0.18 -22.46
CA SER A 141 -8.27 -0.67 -21.30
C SER A 141 -7.94 0.02 -19.98
N ALA A 142 -6.79 0.70 -19.89
CA ALA A 142 -6.39 1.42 -18.68
C ALA A 142 -7.36 2.56 -18.33
N LYS A 143 -7.86 3.30 -19.34
CA LYS A 143 -8.80 4.41 -19.13
C LYS A 143 -10.11 4.00 -18.48
N LYS A 144 -10.57 2.75 -18.64
CA LYS A 144 -11.81 2.28 -18.02
C LYS A 144 -11.73 2.27 -16.49
N LEU A 145 -10.55 1.97 -15.92
CA LEU A 145 -10.36 1.96 -14.48
C LEU A 145 -10.39 3.36 -13.85
N CYS A 146 -10.01 4.40 -14.60
CA CYS A 146 -9.95 5.77 -14.09
C CYS A 146 -11.27 6.55 -14.19
N LEU A 147 -12.30 5.96 -14.80
CA LEU A 147 -13.59 6.61 -15.09
C LEU A 147 -14.77 5.99 -14.34
N GLU A 148 -14.52 5.02 -13.46
CA GLU A 148 -15.48 4.45 -12.50
C GLU A 148 -15.18 4.94 -11.07
#